data_AF-A0A419GL30-F1
#
_entry.id   AF-A0A419GL30-F1
#
_cell.length_a   1.000
_cell.length_b   1.000
_cell.length_c   1.000
_cell.angle_alpha   90.00
_cell.angle_beta   90.00
_cell.angle_gamma   90.00
#
_symmetry.space_group_name_H-M   'P 1'
#
loop_
_entity.id
_entity.type
_entity.pdbx_description
1 polymer ?
#
loop_
_entity_poly.entity_id
_entity_poly.type
_entity_poly.pdbx_seq_one_letter_code
_entity_poly.pdbx_strand_id
1 'polypeptide(L)'
;MLYDRKMKNLQNFIECLRKYESGEISLEKIKAAFEGLDRFHDFWHYISDSDIREKNAEYAEMQNNELKRFISALENKDYDLAQRITFLGNSGV
;
A
#
# COMPACT_ATOMS: atom_id res chain seq x y z
N MET A 1 17.93 -4.25 18.69
CA MET A 1 18.30 -4.55 17.29
C MET A 1 17.16 -5.14 16.43
N LEU A 2 16.16 -5.87 16.97
CA LEU A 2 15.00 -6.32 16.17
C LEU A 2 14.03 -5.16 15.82
N TYR A 3 13.88 -4.20 16.73
CA TYR A 3 13.02 -3.02 16.56
C TYR A 3 13.53 -2.09 15.46
N ASP A 4 14.84 -1.82 15.43
CA ASP A 4 15.49 -0.95 14.45
C ASP A 4 15.34 -1.48 13.01
N ARG A 5 15.44 -2.81 12.84
CA ARG A 5 15.26 -3.47 11.53
C ARG A 5 13.83 -3.33 11.03
N LYS A 6 12.82 -3.50 11.89
CA LYS A 6 11.41 -3.36 11.51
C LYS A 6 11.06 -1.92 11.11
N MET A 7 11.56 -0.92 11.86
CA MET A 7 11.35 0.49 11.50
C MET A 7 12.04 0.87 10.19
N LYS A 8 13.25 0.36 9.94
CA LYS A 8 13.95 0.58 8.67
C LYS A 8 13.20 -0.04 7.49
N ASN A 9 12.65 -1.25 7.64
CA ASN A 9 11.84 -1.87 6.59
C ASN A 9 10.59 -1.05 6.27
N LEU A 10 9.92 -0.52 7.30
CA LEU A 10 8.74 0.33 7.12
C LEU A 10 9.07 1.64 6.42
N GLN A 11 10.17 2.31 6.79
CA GLN A 11 10.62 3.53 6.12
C GLN A 11 10.96 3.27 4.65
N ASN A 12 11.67 2.18 4.36
CA ASN A 12 11.97 1.78 2.99
C ASN A 12 10.69 1.53 2.19
N PHE A 13 9.68 0.90 2.81
CA PHE A 13 8.39 0.67 2.16
C PHE A 13 7.64 1.97 1.85
N ILE A 14 7.61 2.94 2.78
CA ILE A 14 7.00 4.26 2.54
C ILE A 14 7.71 4.99 1.40
N GLU A 15 9.04 4.96 1.35
CA GLU A 15 9.82 5.55 0.26
C GLU A 15 9.49 4.89 -1.10
N CYS A 16 9.40 3.56 -1.10
CA CYS A 16 8.97 2.81 -2.28
C CYS A 16 7.57 3.25 -2.72
N LEU A 17 6.58 3.34 -1.83
CA LEU A 17 5.22 3.76 -2.17
C LEU A 17 5.19 5.15 -2.82
N ARG A 18 5.97 6.11 -2.33
CA ARG A 18 6.07 7.45 -2.92
C ARG A 18 6.67 7.44 -4.32
N LYS A 19 7.72 6.65 -4.54
CA LYS A 19 8.32 6.48 -5.87
C LYS A 19 7.37 5.78 -6.84
N TYR A 20 6.51 4.89 -6.35
CA TYR A 20 5.48 4.26 -7.17
C TYR A 20 4.38 5.25 -7.55
N GLU A 21 3.93 6.07 -6.60
CA GLU A 21 2.96 7.14 -6.85
C GLU A 21 3.47 8.19 -7.86
N SER A 22 4.77 8.49 -7.86
CA SER A 22 5.41 9.38 -8.86
C SER A 22 5.68 8.71 -10.20
N GLY A 23 5.49 7.40 -10.33
CA GLY A 23 5.78 6.62 -11.53
C GLY A 23 7.26 6.28 -11.74
N GLU A 24 8.12 6.50 -10.75
CA GLU A 24 9.57 6.21 -10.82
C GLU A 24 9.87 4.70 -10.75
N ILE A 25 9.03 3.92 -10.07
CA ILE A 25 9.22 2.47 -9.91
C ILE A 25 7.95 1.68 -10.24
N SER A 26 8.11 0.38 -10.51
CA SER A 26 7.00 -0.52 -10.81
C SER A 26 6.40 -1.18 -9.55
N LEU A 27 5.21 -1.75 -9.71
CA LEU A 27 4.51 -2.52 -8.67
C LEU A 27 5.35 -3.70 -8.13
N GLU A 28 6.17 -4.33 -8.97
CA GLU A 28 7.10 -5.40 -8.56
C GLU A 28 8.09 -4.95 -7.49
N LYS A 29 8.58 -3.70 -7.56
CA LYS A 29 9.47 -3.12 -6.54
C LYS A 29 8.74 -2.88 -5.23
N ILE A 30 7.46 -2.46 -5.30
CA ILE A 30 6.60 -2.32 -4.12
C ILE A 30 6.37 -3.67 -3.46
N LYS A 31 6.01 -4.69 -4.25
CA LYS A 31 5.75 -6.05 -3.76
C LYS A 31 6.95 -6.59 -2.98
N ALA A 32 8.15 -6.49 -3.52
CA ALA A 32 9.36 -6.95 -2.84
C ALA A 32 9.64 -6.19 -1.52
N ALA A 33 9.36 -4.89 -1.46
CA ALA A 33 9.48 -4.10 -0.23
C ALA A 33 8.41 -4.48 0.80
N PHE A 34 7.21 -4.84 0.33
CA PHE A 34 6.08 -5.23 1.16
C PHE A 34 6.19 -6.64 1.74
N GLU A 35 6.74 -7.62 1.00
CA GLU A 35 6.97 -8.99 1.48
C GLU A 35 7.79 -9.06 2.77
N GLY A 36 8.61 -8.05 3.04
CA GLY A 36 9.38 -7.92 4.27
C GLY A 36 8.63 -7.34 5.47
N LEU A 37 7.32 -7.06 5.33
CA LEU A 37 6.44 -6.50 6.36
C LEU A 37 5.39 -7.54 6.80
N ASP A 38 5.39 -7.89 8.09
CA ASP A 38 4.39 -8.77 8.70
C ASP A 38 3.06 -8.04 9.06
N ARG A 39 2.74 -6.93 8.37
CA ARG A 39 1.59 -6.07 8.69
C ARG A 39 0.90 -5.55 7.42
N PHE A 40 -0.35 -5.10 7.55
CA PHE A 40 -1.15 -4.50 6.47
C PHE A 40 -1.59 -5.48 5.38
N HIS A 41 -2.09 -6.67 5.77
CA HIS A 41 -2.47 -7.74 4.84
C HIS A 41 -3.39 -7.29 3.70
N ASP A 42 -4.29 -6.33 3.92
CA ASP A 42 -5.18 -5.81 2.88
C ASP A 42 -4.43 -5.18 1.69
N PHE A 43 -3.19 -4.74 1.89
CA PHE A 43 -2.36 -4.22 0.80
C PHE A 43 -2.03 -5.29 -0.26
N TRP A 44 -2.11 -6.58 0.08
CA TRP A 44 -2.00 -7.65 -0.92
C TRP A 44 -3.10 -7.59 -1.98
N HIS A 45 -4.29 -7.06 -1.64
CA HIS A 45 -5.36 -6.84 -2.62
C HIS A 45 -4.99 -5.75 -3.63
N TYR A 46 -4.31 -4.69 -3.17
CA TYR A 46 -3.74 -3.71 -4.09
C TYR A 46 -2.70 -4.35 -5.01
N ILE A 47 -1.92 -5.31 -4.55
CA ILE A 47 -0.95 -5.98 -5.43
C ILE A 47 -1.65 -6.94 -6.40
N SER A 48 -2.61 -7.75 -5.91
CA SER A 48 -3.28 -8.78 -6.72
C SER A 48 -4.19 -8.22 -7.80
N ASP A 49 -4.85 -7.10 -7.53
CA ASP A 49 -5.92 -6.59 -8.41
C ASP A 49 -5.37 -5.64 -9.48
N SER A 50 -4.07 -5.71 -9.78
CA SER A 50 -3.44 -4.84 -10.77
C SER A 50 -4.04 -5.01 -12.17
N ASP A 51 -4.34 -6.25 -12.56
CA ASP A 51 -4.96 -6.56 -13.85
C ASP A 51 -6.42 -6.07 -13.94
N ILE A 52 -7.12 -6.00 -12.81
CA ILE A 52 -8.47 -5.41 -12.70
C ILE A 52 -8.37 -3.88 -12.81
N ARG A 53 -7.43 -3.24 -12.11
CA ARG A 53 -7.20 -1.79 -12.20
C ARG A 53 -6.88 -1.34 -13.63
N GLU A 54 -6.09 -2.12 -14.36
CA GLU A 54 -5.76 -1.80 -15.76
C GLU A 54 -6.99 -1.80 -16.69
N LYS A 55 -8.03 -2.56 -16.34
CA LYS A 55 -9.24 -2.74 -17.18
C LYS A 55 -10.45 -1.95 -16.69
N ASN A 56 -10.46 -1.51 -15.43
CA ASN A 56 -11.57 -0.80 -14.81
C ASN A 56 -11.09 0.51 -14.17
N ALA A 57 -11.37 1.63 -14.85
CA ALA A 57 -10.95 2.96 -14.42
C ALA A 57 -11.56 3.41 -13.08
N GLU A 58 -12.85 3.10 -12.82
CA GLU A 58 -13.51 3.45 -11.55
C GLU A 58 -12.89 2.67 -10.38
N TYR A 59 -12.60 1.39 -10.61
CA TYR A 59 -11.93 0.55 -9.63
C TYR A 59 -10.49 0.99 -9.37
N ALA A 60 -9.78 1.40 -10.42
CA ALA A 60 -8.45 1.99 -10.31
C ALA A 60 -8.47 3.29 -9.51
N GLU A 61 -9.44 4.18 -9.75
CA GLU A 61 -9.59 5.41 -8.99
C GLU A 61 -9.85 5.14 -7.49
N MET A 62 -10.76 4.21 -7.17
CA MET A 62 -11.01 3.80 -5.79
C MET A 62 -9.74 3.28 -5.11
N GLN A 63 -9.03 2.33 -5.73
CA GLN A 63 -7.82 1.77 -5.14
C GLN A 63 -6.68 2.79 -5.04
N ASN A 64 -6.59 3.74 -5.97
CA ASN A 64 -5.62 4.84 -5.90
C ASN A 64 -5.95 5.82 -4.76
N ASN A 65 -7.23 6.06 -4.47
CA ASN A 65 -7.65 6.87 -3.33
C ASN A 65 -7.35 6.17 -2.00
N GLU A 66 -7.62 4.87 -1.89
CA GLU A 66 -7.23 4.08 -0.72
C GLU A 66 -5.71 4.02 -0.56
N LEU A 67 -4.95 3.95 -1.65
CA LEU A 67 -3.48 4.01 -1.61
C LEU A 67 -2.99 5.34 -1.03
N LYS A 68 -3.56 6.47 -1.44
CA LYS A 68 -3.23 7.80 -0.88
C LYS A 68 -3.52 7.88 0.61
N ARG A 69 -4.69 7.38 1.05
CA ARG A 69 -5.06 7.30 2.47
C ARG A 69 -4.06 6.44 3.25
N PHE A 70 -3.66 5.31 2.67
CA PHE A 70 -2.71 4.38 3.27
C PHE A 70 -1.32 5.01 3.45
N ILE A 71 -0.80 5.65 2.41
CA ILE A 71 0.48 6.38 2.47
C ILE A 71 0.43 7.45 3.56
N SER A 72 -0.64 8.27 3.59
CA SER A 72 -0.80 9.32 4.59
C SER A 72 -0.87 8.78 6.02
N ALA A 73 -1.58 7.67 6.24
CA ALA A 73 -1.65 7.02 7.55
C ALA A 73 -0.27 6.52 8.02
N LEU A 74 0.50 5.90 7.12
CA LEU A 74 1.85 5.43 7.42
C LEU A 74 2.82 6.58 7.77
N GLU A 75 2.77 7.69 7.03
CA GLU A 75 3.61 8.87 7.27
C GLU A 75 3.30 9.56 8.60
N ASN A 76 2.02 9.62 8.96
CA ASN A 76 1.55 10.15 10.23
C ASN A 76 1.75 9.18 11.41
N LYS A 77 2.32 7.99 11.15
CA LYS A 77 2.47 6.89 12.12
C LYS A 77 1.14 6.40 12.70
N ASP A 78 0.03 6.63 12.00
CA ASP A 78 -1.29 6.10 12.32
C ASP A 78 -1.43 4.69 11.74
N TYR A 79 -0.74 3.74 12.39
CA TYR A 79 -0.70 2.36 11.94
C TYR A 79 -2.04 1.63 12.12
N ASP A 80 -2.87 2.08 13.05
CA ASP A 80 -4.22 1.52 13.26
C ASP A 80 -5.13 1.89 12.09
N LEU A 81 -5.08 3.13 11.62
CA LEU A 81 -5.77 3.54 10.40
C LEU A 81 -5.22 2.81 9.18
N ALA A 82 -3.89 2.74 9.03
CA ALA A 82 -3.26 2.06 7.91
C ALA A 82 -3.65 0.56 7.83
N GLN A 83 -3.82 -0.10 8.99
CA GLN A 83 -4.25 -1.50 9.06
C GLN A 83 -5.75 -1.68 8.74
N ARG A 84 -6.57 -0.64 8.88
CA ARG A 84 -8.01 -0.69 8.59
C ARG A 84 -8.37 -0.33 7.16
N ILE A 85 -7.44 0.26 6.40
CA ILE A 85 -7.67 0.59 5.00
C ILE A 85 -7.71 -0.70 4.19
N THR A 86 -8.85 -0.93 3.57
CA THR A 86 -9.08 -2.07 2.68
C THR A 86 -9.00 -1.62 1.24
N PHE A 87 -8.34 -2.43 0.41
CA PHE A 87 -8.25 -2.23 -1.03
C PHE A 87 -9.26 -3.08 -1.80
N LEU A 88 -10.04 -3.90 -1.09
CA LEU A 88 -11.21 -4.52 -1.66
C LEU A 88 -12.28 -3.45 -1.79
N GLY A 89 -12.77 -3.25 -3.02
CA GLY A 89 -14.03 -2.54 -3.22
C GLY A 89 -15.13 -3.30 -2.47
N ASN A 90 -15.39 -2.94 -1.23
CA ASN A 90 -16.33 -3.60 -0.33
C ASN A 90 -16.74 -2.53 0.69
N SER A 91 -17.97 -2.37 1.15
CA SER A 91 -19.24 -3.02 0.92
C SER A 91 -20.28 -2.01 1.38
N GLY A 92 -21.41 -1.89 0.69
CA GLY A 92 -22.66 -1.35 1.25
C GLY A 92 -22.56 -0.12 2.15
N VAL A 93 -22.64 1.06 1.55
CA VAL A 93 -23.53 2.12 2.04
C VAL A 93 -24.46 2.50 0.91
#